data_AF-S4GQL9-F1
#
_entry.id   AF-S4GQL9-F1
#
_cell.length_a   1.000
_cell.length_b   1.000
_cell.length_c   1.000
_cell.angle_alpha   90.00
_cell.angle_beta   90.00
_cell.angle_gamma   90.00
#
_symmetry.space_group_name_H-M   'P 1'
#
loop_
_entity.id
_entity.type
_entity.pdbx_description
1 polymer ?
#
loop_
_entity_poly.entity_id
_entity_poly.type
_entity_poly.pdbx_seq_one_letter_code
_entity_poly.pdbx_strand_id
1 'polypeptide(L)'
;MILTELTFAILKYSFLVLLWVFVWFAVRSLRKDIEIFSPKKSKAWKNKSHRRPNPSNDESLRNNNIASANLEKNNQAEMPTLLVIIDGPLAGSSFPLEPSGVTLGRSANNTVVLNDEFVSSHHARVYFNQSVNSWVLEDLGSTNGTMIGHSRVNEPVVLPPRKSVRIGATMFELR
;
A
#
# COMPACT_ATOMS: atom_id res chain seq x y z
N MET A 1 -18.81 -57.17 19.45
CA MET A 1 -17.47 -56.98 18.87
C MET A 1 -17.52 -56.28 17.50
N ILE A 2 -18.36 -56.71 16.54
CA ILE A 2 -18.46 -56.07 15.21
C ILE A 2 -19.03 -54.63 15.25
N LEU A 3 -20.01 -54.37 16.14
CA LEU A 3 -20.66 -53.06 16.26
C LEU A 3 -19.73 -51.96 16.78
N THR A 4 -18.80 -52.29 17.68
CA THR A 4 -17.81 -51.35 18.23
C THR A 4 -16.75 -51.00 17.20
N GLU A 5 -16.24 -51.98 16.45
CA GLU A 5 -15.28 -51.76 15.35
C GLU A 5 -15.85 -50.84 14.26
N LEU A 6 -17.11 -51.07 13.87
CA LEU A 6 -17.80 -50.23 12.90
C LEU A 6 -17.98 -48.78 13.41
N THR A 7 -18.29 -48.62 14.69
CA THR A 7 -18.47 -47.30 15.31
C THR A 7 -17.17 -46.51 15.34
N PHE A 8 -16.06 -47.14 15.73
CA PHE A 8 -14.74 -46.50 15.70
C PHE A 8 -14.29 -46.18 14.27
N ALA A 9 -14.59 -47.04 13.29
CA ALA A 9 -14.31 -46.77 11.89
C ALA A 9 -15.09 -45.53 11.40
N ILE A 10 -16.40 -45.49 11.66
CA ILE A 10 -17.26 -44.35 11.29
C ILE A 10 -16.74 -43.06 11.92
N LEU A 11 -16.39 -43.08 13.21
CA LEU A 11 -15.88 -41.90 13.92
C LEU A 11 -14.55 -41.39 13.35
N LYS A 12 -13.62 -42.30 13.00
CA LYS A 12 -12.33 -41.94 12.38
C LYS A 12 -12.52 -41.30 11.01
N TYR A 13 -13.36 -41.91 10.17
CA TYR A 13 -13.60 -41.39 8.82
C TYR A 13 -14.42 -40.10 8.84
N SER A 14 -15.38 -39.95 9.74
CA SER A 14 -16.13 -38.69 9.90
C SER A 14 -15.21 -37.55 10.35
N PHE A 15 -14.30 -37.82 11.30
CA PHE A 15 -13.32 -36.84 11.75
C PHE A 15 -12.37 -36.45 10.62
N LEU A 16 -11.89 -37.41 9.84
CA LEU A 16 -11.01 -37.16 8.70
C LEU A 16 -11.70 -36.28 7.63
N VAL A 17 -12.95 -36.56 7.31
CA VAL A 17 -13.75 -35.76 6.37
C VAL A 17 -13.96 -34.34 6.90
N LEU A 18 -14.28 -34.20 8.19
CA LEU A 18 -14.47 -32.88 8.81
C LEU A 18 -13.18 -32.06 8.80
N LEU A 19 -12.04 -32.68 9.07
CA LEU A 19 -10.72 -32.04 8.99
C LEU A 19 -10.43 -31.59 7.55
N TRP A 20 -10.70 -32.43 6.55
CA TRP A 20 -10.54 -32.07 5.14
C TRP A 20 -11.44 -30.90 4.71
N VAL A 21 -12.68 -30.87 5.18
CA VAL A 21 -13.60 -29.74 4.93
C VAL A 21 -13.08 -28.46 5.58
N PHE A 22 -12.55 -28.54 6.80
CA PHE A 22 -11.93 -27.39 7.47
C PHE A 22 -10.71 -26.87 6.72
N VAL A 23 -9.82 -27.77 6.27
CA VAL A 23 -8.64 -27.42 5.45
C VAL A 23 -9.08 -26.75 4.14
N TRP A 24 -10.08 -27.33 3.46
CA TRP A 24 -10.66 -26.73 2.26
C TRP A 24 -11.19 -25.31 2.53
N PHE A 25 -11.93 -25.13 3.62
CA PHE A 25 -12.50 -23.84 4.00
C PHE A 25 -11.43 -22.80 4.33
N ALA A 26 -10.38 -23.20 5.07
CA ALA A 26 -9.23 -22.35 5.38
C ALA A 26 -8.50 -21.91 4.11
N VAL A 27 -8.23 -22.84 3.19
CA VAL A 27 -7.59 -22.53 1.88
C VAL A 27 -8.49 -21.62 1.04
N ARG A 28 -9.80 -21.87 1.01
CA ARG A 28 -10.77 -21.03 0.28
C ARG A 28 -10.88 -19.62 0.88
N SER A 29 -10.83 -19.48 2.21
CA SER A 29 -10.84 -18.19 2.90
C SER A 29 -9.61 -17.38 2.49
N LEU A 30 -8.43 -18.00 2.54
CA LEU A 30 -7.18 -17.34 2.18
C LEU A 30 -7.14 -16.92 0.70
N ARG A 31 -7.75 -17.70 -0.19
CA ARG A 31 -7.90 -17.32 -1.61
C ARG A 31 -8.88 -16.17 -1.82
N LYS A 32 -9.99 -16.12 -1.08
CA LYS A 32 -10.98 -15.03 -1.20
C LYS A 32 -10.41 -13.68 -0.77
N ASP A 33 -9.53 -13.66 0.22
CA ASP A 33 -8.85 -12.41 0.63
C ASP A 33 -7.86 -11.94 -0.44
N ILE A 34 -7.29 -12.86 -1.24
CA ILE A 34 -6.35 -12.53 -2.33
C ILE A 34 -7.08 -12.02 -3.59
N GLU A 35 -8.34 -12.41 -3.84
CA GLU A 35 -9.09 -11.98 -5.04
C GLU A 35 -9.63 -10.53 -5.00
N ILE A 36 -9.53 -9.84 -3.87
CA ILE A 36 -9.76 -8.38 -3.78
C ILE A 36 -8.52 -7.59 -4.28
N PHE A 37 -7.37 -8.25 -4.43
CA PHE A 37 -6.12 -7.68 -4.96
C PHE A 37 -5.96 -7.85 -6.49
N SER A 38 -7.03 -7.64 -7.27
CA SER A 38 -6.87 -7.27 -8.68
C SER A 38 -7.28 -5.81 -8.84
N PRO A 39 -6.32 -4.86 -8.86
CA PRO A 39 -6.64 -3.50 -9.25
C PRO A 39 -7.14 -3.53 -10.70
N LYS A 40 -8.45 -3.34 -10.90
CA LYS A 40 -9.02 -3.11 -12.22
C LYS A 40 -8.27 -1.94 -12.86
N LYS A 41 -7.49 -2.23 -13.92
CA LYS A 41 -6.96 -1.25 -14.86
C LYS A 41 -8.10 -0.32 -15.29
N SER A 42 -8.09 0.93 -14.83
CA SER A 42 -9.00 1.98 -15.28
C SER A 42 -8.69 2.33 -16.74
N LYS A 43 -9.37 1.66 -17.67
CA LYS A 43 -9.47 2.08 -19.07
C LYS A 43 -10.44 3.26 -19.14
N ALA A 44 -9.96 4.48 -18.88
CA ALA A 44 -10.76 5.69 -19.08
C ALA A 44 -9.89 6.91 -19.43
N TRP A 45 -9.27 6.87 -20.61
CA TRP A 45 -8.98 8.10 -21.35
C TRP A 45 -9.06 7.79 -22.85
N LYS A 46 -10.27 7.91 -23.40
CA LYS A 46 -10.55 7.79 -24.82
C LYS A 46 -11.00 9.17 -25.31
N ASN A 47 -10.30 9.66 -26.33
CA ASN A 47 -10.67 10.71 -27.29
C ASN A 47 -10.72 12.18 -26.82
N LYS A 48 -9.74 12.97 -27.27
CA LYS A 48 -10.01 14.26 -27.93
C LYS A 48 -8.81 14.74 -28.75
N SER A 49 -8.84 14.58 -30.08
CA SER A 49 -8.29 15.55 -31.05
C SER A 49 -8.37 15.02 -32.49
N HIS A 50 -9.44 15.41 -33.20
CA HIS A 50 -9.38 15.56 -34.65
C HIS A 50 -9.88 16.95 -35.01
N ARG A 51 -8.93 17.85 -35.33
CA ARG A 51 -9.12 18.90 -36.33
C ARG A 51 -7.76 19.39 -36.81
N ARG A 52 -7.44 19.10 -38.07
CA ARG A 52 -6.36 19.72 -38.86
C ARG A 52 -6.82 21.12 -39.32
N PRO A 53 -5.89 22.00 -39.74
CA PRO A 53 -5.58 22.06 -41.17
C PRO A 53 -4.08 22.10 -41.49
N ASN A 54 -3.75 21.62 -42.70
CA ASN A 54 -2.46 21.67 -43.37
C ASN A 54 -2.19 23.10 -43.90
N PRO A 55 -0.94 23.60 -43.95
CA PRO A 55 -0.28 23.60 -45.25
C PRO A 55 1.25 23.41 -45.26
N SER A 56 1.70 23.07 -46.47
CA SER A 56 2.99 23.33 -47.12
C SER A 56 4.24 22.57 -46.68
N ASN A 57 4.62 21.67 -47.59
CA ASN A 57 5.95 21.18 -47.91
C ASN A 57 6.99 22.32 -47.97
N ASP A 58 8.09 22.13 -47.24
CA ASP A 58 9.49 22.45 -47.54
C ASP A 58 10.20 22.86 -46.25
N GLU A 59 10.94 21.90 -45.66
CA GLU A 59 12.23 22.13 -45.00
C GLU A 59 12.68 20.81 -44.36
N SER A 60 13.26 19.97 -45.20
CA SER A 60 14.37 19.12 -44.79
C SER A 60 15.44 20.00 -44.15
N LEU A 61 15.86 19.66 -42.91
CA LEU A 61 16.99 20.23 -42.12
C LEU A 61 16.63 21.05 -40.87
N ARG A 62 15.69 20.61 -40.02
CA ARG A 62 15.80 20.94 -38.59
C ARG A 62 14.96 20.04 -37.69
N ASN A 63 15.67 19.41 -36.75
CA ASN A 63 15.22 19.06 -35.40
C ASN A 63 15.07 17.57 -35.08
N ASN A 64 16.21 16.87 -35.07
CA ASN A 64 16.40 15.61 -34.35
C ASN A 64 16.35 15.77 -32.81
N ASN A 65 15.92 16.92 -32.26
CA ASN A 65 15.85 17.15 -30.81
C ASN A 65 14.42 17.13 -30.22
N ILE A 66 13.38 16.76 -31.00
CA ILE A 66 11.99 16.72 -30.48
C ILE A 66 11.63 15.37 -29.83
N ALA A 67 12.39 14.30 -30.09
CA ALA A 67 12.15 12.99 -29.46
C ALA A 67 12.62 12.91 -27.99
N SER A 68 13.54 13.78 -27.56
CA SER A 68 14.07 13.77 -26.20
C SER A 68 13.37 14.75 -25.25
N ALA A 69 12.67 15.76 -25.78
CA ALA A 69 12.01 16.79 -24.95
C ALA A 69 10.66 16.35 -24.33
N ASN A 70 10.07 15.25 -24.81
CA ASN A 70 8.79 14.73 -24.28
C ASN A 70 8.95 13.59 -23.26
N LEU A 71 10.16 13.09 -23.02
CA LEU A 71 10.43 12.09 -21.97
C LEU A 71 10.79 12.75 -20.63
N GLU A 72 11.11 14.05 -20.62
CA GLU A 72 11.45 14.78 -19.38
C GLU A 72 10.24 15.48 -18.74
N LYS A 73 9.14 15.67 -19.48
CA LYS A 73 7.97 16.44 -19.00
C LYS A 73 7.01 15.66 -18.09
N ASN A 74 7.31 14.40 -17.77
CA ASN A 74 6.50 13.55 -16.89
C ASN A 74 7.22 13.13 -15.59
N ASN A 75 8.37 13.73 -15.30
CA ASN A 75 9.17 13.49 -14.09
C ASN A 75 9.37 14.77 -13.28
N GLN A 76 8.37 15.66 -13.22
CA GLN A 76 8.23 16.41 -11.98
C GLN A 76 7.77 15.38 -10.97
N ALA A 77 8.71 14.89 -10.16
CA ALA A 77 8.40 14.05 -9.02
C ALA A 77 7.42 14.85 -8.16
N GLU A 78 6.12 14.62 -8.38
CA GLU A 78 5.06 15.20 -7.57
C GLU A 78 5.37 14.76 -6.15
N MET A 79 5.86 15.71 -5.34
CA MET A 79 6.14 15.43 -3.94
C MET A 79 4.81 15.03 -3.33
N PRO A 80 4.76 13.90 -2.61
CA PRO A 80 3.50 13.42 -2.10
C PRO A 80 2.99 14.45 -1.09
N THR A 81 1.70 14.74 -1.20
CA THR A 81 0.98 15.74 -0.42
C THR A 81 0.00 15.11 0.56
N LEU A 82 -0.25 13.80 0.42
CA LEU A 82 -1.19 13.05 1.23
C LEU A 82 -0.56 11.79 1.80
N LEU A 83 -0.89 11.48 3.05
CA LEU A 83 -0.71 10.17 3.64
C LEU A 83 -2.06 9.45 3.56
N VAL A 84 -2.09 8.31 2.89
CA VAL A 84 -3.33 7.55 2.68
C VAL A 84 -3.23 6.21 3.38
N ILE A 85 -4.25 5.89 4.18
CA ILE A 85 -4.40 4.57 4.78
C ILE A 85 -4.99 3.63 3.72
N ILE A 86 -4.21 2.62 3.34
CA ILE A 86 -4.58 1.63 2.32
C ILE A 86 -5.19 0.37 2.91
N ASP A 87 -4.89 0.05 4.18
CA ASP A 87 -5.44 -1.12 4.88
C ASP A 87 -5.54 -0.86 6.40
N GLY A 88 -6.40 -1.62 7.05
CA GLY A 88 -6.71 -1.52 8.49
C GLY A 88 -8.01 -0.78 8.80
N PRO A 89 -8.29 -0.52 10.09
CA PRO A 89 -9.57 0.06 10.53
C PRO A 89 -9.92 1.43 9.93
N LEU A 90 -8.90 2.17 9.47
CA LEU A 90 -9.04 3.51 8.88
C LEU A 90 -8.85 3.51 7.35
N ALA A 91 -8.89 2.35 6.69
CA ALA A 91 -8.67 2.24 5.24
C ALA A 91 -9.56 3.21 4.44
N GLY A 92 -8.96 3.89 3.48
CA GLY A 92 -9.61 4.93 2.67
C GLY A 92 -9.49 6.35 3.24
N SER A 93 -9.03 6.50 4.48
CA SER A 93 -8.75 7.83 5.07
C SER A 93 -7.47 8.42 4.48
N SER A 94 -7.46 9.74 4.30
CA SER A 94 -6.29 10.50 3.83
C SER A 94 -6.03 11.71 4.71
N PHE A 95 -4.76 11.97 5.00
CA PHE A 95 -4.31 13.08 5.84
C PHE A 95 -3.34 13.95 5.04
N PRO A 96 -3.44 15.29 5.13
CA PRO A 96 -2.47 16.18 4.49
C PRO A 96 -1.08 15.97 5.09
N LEU A 97 -0.07 15.90 4.22
CA LEU A 97 1.33 15.87 4.62
C LEU A 97 1.82 17.30 4.82
N GLU A 98 2.01 17.66 6.08
CA GLU A 98 2.58 18.96 6.44
C GLU A 98 4.10 18.87 6.63
N PRO A 99 4.89 19.91 6.25
CA PRO A 99 6.33 19.91 6.47
C PRO A 99 6.75 19.80 7.94
N SER A 100 5.88 20.24 8.86
CA SER A 100 6.01 20.08 10.32
C SER A 100 6.05 18.61 10.77
N GLY A 101 5.56 17.71 9.93
CA GLY A 101 5.51 16.28 10.16
C GLY A 101 4.14 15.78 10.59
N VAL A 102 3.86 14.54 10.22
CA VAL A 102 2.65 13.79 10.57
C VAL A 102 3.05 12.68 11.54
N THR A 103 2.42 12.64 12.71
CA THR A 103 2.66 11.61 13.73
C THR A 103 1.60 10.52 13.65
N LEU A 104 2.02 9.27 13.84
CA LEU A 104 1.16 8.10 13.86
C LEU A 104 1.33 7.35 15.19
N GLY A 105 0.21 7.02 15.83
CA GLY A 105 0.25 6.28 17.09
C GLY A 105 -1.13 6.15 17.72
N ARG A 106 -1.21 5.39 18.82
CA ARG A 106 -2.49 5.11 19.51
C ARG A 106 -3.01 6.29 20.33
N SER A 107 -2.13 7.19 20.75
CA SER A 107 -2.53 8.35 21.54
C SER A 107 -3.32 9.36 20.71
N ALA A 108 -4.31 10.00 21.32
CA ALA A 108 -5.19 10.98 20.67
C ALA A 108 -4.49 12.31 20.30
N ASN A 109 -3.25 12.51 20.74
CA ASN A 109 -2.43 13.67 20.41
C ASN A 109 -1.64 13.50 19.09
N ASN A 110 -1.73 12.34 18.41
CA ASN A 110 -1.13 12.16 17.10
C ASN A 110 -2.02 12.70 15.99
N THR A 111 -1.42 13.12 14.88
CA THR A 111 -2.16 13.52 13.67
C THR A 111 -3.01 12.38 13.13
N VAL A 112 -2.45 11.16 13.11
CA VAL A 112 -3.14 9.93 12.73
C VAL A 112 -3.26 9.04 13.95
N VAL A 113 -4.47 8.97 14.51
CA VAL A 113 -4.76 8.16 15.69
C VAL A 113 -5.10 6.74 15.25
N LEU A 114 -4.26 5.78 15.63
CA LEU A 114 -4.39 4.36 15.29
C LEU A 114 -4.91 3.59 16.52
N ASN A 115 -6.20 3.27 16.55
CA ASN A 115 -6.83 2.52 17.65
C ASN A 115 -6.53 1.02 17.56
N ASP A 116 -5.27 0.66 17.84
CA ASP A 116 -4.76 -0.71 17.73
C ASP A 116 -3.83 -1.02 18.91
N GLU A 117 -4.01 -2.18 19.55
CA GLU A 117 -3.21 -2.63 20.69
C GLU A 117 -1.74 -2.90 20.33
N PHE A 118 -1.46 -3.23 19.07
CA PHE A 118 -0.09 -3.44 18.57
C PHE A 118 0.62 -2.12 18.23
N VAL A 119 -0.03 -0.97 18.43
CA VAL A 119 0.51 0.35 18.13
C VAL A 119 0.83 1.10 19.42
N SER A 120 2.10 1.47 19.59
CA SER A 120 2.57 2.34 20.69
C SER A 120 1.89 3.71 20.66
N SER A 121 1.83 4.38 21.82
CA SER A 121 1.17 5.68 21.98
C SER A 121 1.70 6.73 20.99
N HIS A 122 3.03 6.79 20.79
CA HIS A 122 3.68 7.50 19.69
C HIS A 122 4.54 6.46 18.97
N HIS A 123 4.15 6.06 17.76
CA HIS A 123 4.74 4.89 17.10
C HIS A 123 5.77 5.32 16.06
N ALA A 124 5.37 6.20 15.15
CA ALA A 124 6.21 6.68 14.08
C ALA A 124 5.90 8.14 13.73
N ARG A 125 6.84 8.80 13.10
CA ARG A 125 6.63 10.11 12.47
C ARG A 125 7.08 10.08 11.01
N VAL A 126 6.34 10.78 10.17
CA VAL A 126 6.70 11.07 8.79
C VAL A 126 6.93 12.57 8.68
N TYR A 127 8.10 13.01 8.25
CA TYR A 127 8.42 14.43 8.15
C TYR A 127 9.21 14.74 6.89
N PHE A 128 9.14 15.99 6.44
CA PHE A 128 9.89 16.42 5.28
C PHE A 128 11.30 16.84 5.68
N ASN A 129 12.31 16.14 5.17
CA ASN A 129 13.70 16.50 5.42
C ASN A 129 14.20 17.40 4.29
N GLN A 130 14.41 18.68 4.61
CA GLN A 130 14.86 19.71 3.66
C GLN A 130 16.27 19.45 3.11
N SER A 131 17.17 18.84 3.90
CA SER A 131 18.56 18.58 3.49
C SER A 131 18.65 17.54 2.37
N VAL A 132 17.77 16.53 2.39
CA VAL A 132 17.69 15.50 1.34
C VAL A 132 16.50 15.71 0.40
N ASN A 133 15.76 16.81 0.57
CA ASN A 133 14.54 17.16 -0.17
C ASN A 133 13.58 15.97 -0.35
N SER A 134 13.35 15.22 0.72
CA SER A 134 12.59 13.96 0.68
C SER A 134 11.81 13.73 1.98
N TRP A 135 10.72 12.97 1.88
CA TRP A 135 9.99 12.49 3.05
C TRP A 135 10.78 11.38 3.75
N VAL A 136 10.83 11.47 5.07
CA VAL A 136 11.53 10.52 5.95
C VAL A 136 10.54 9.93 6.92
N LEU A 137 10.62 8.61 7.09
CA LEU A 137 9.91 7.86 8.10
C LEU A 137 10.87 7.51 9.24
N GLU A 138 10.45 7.77 10.46
CA GLU A 138 11.20 7.45 11.66
C GLU A 138 10.30 6.73 12.67
N ASP A 139 10.79 5.61 13.19
CA ASP A 139 10.16 4.89 14.29
C ASP A 139 10.57 5.53 15.62
N LEU A 140 9.60 5.80 16.50
CA LEU A 140 9.80 6.52 17.76
C LEU A 140 10.08 5.57 18.94
N GLY A 141 10.70 4.41 18.67
CA GLY A 141 10.97 3.39 19.67
C GLY A 141 9.74 2.53 19.97
N SER A 142 8.99 2.17 18.93
CA SER A 142 7.79 1.37 19.07
C SER A 142 8.10 -0.07 19.47
N THR A 143 7.18 -0.71 20.21
CA THR A 143 7.39 -2.07 20.74
C THR A 143 7.43 -3.12 19.63
N ASN A 144 6.47 -3.06 18.70
CA ASN A 144 6.36 -4.01 17.59
C ASN A 144 7.19 -3.59 16.37
N GLY A 145 7.55 -2.30 16.27
CA GLY A 145 8.32 -1.75 15.16
C GLY A 145 7.46 -1.34 13.98
N THR A 146 8.04 -0.48 13.15
CA THR A 146 7.50 -0.09 11.86
C THR A 146 8.11 -0.93 10.73
N MET A 147 7.31 -1.36 9.75
CA MET A 147 7.79 -2.14 8.61
C MET A 147 7.53 -1.42 7.28
N ILE A 148 8.48 -1.47 6.36
CA ILE A 148 8.30 -1.06 4.97
C ILE A 148 8.43 -2.29 4.09
N GLY A 149 7.32 -2.73 3.50
CA GLY A 149 7.26 -4.03 2.82
C GLY A 149 7.65 -5.16 3.80
N HIS A 150 8.80 -5.80 3.57
CA HIS A 150 9.30 -6.90 4.41
C HIS A 150 10.47 -6.48 5.34
N SER A 151 10.86 -5.21 5.33
CA SER A 151 12.01 -4.71 6.09
C SER A 151 11.56 -3.87 7.28
N ARG A 152 12.13 -4.13 8.47
CA ARG A 152 11.90 -3.32 9.67
C ARG A 152 12.70 -2.02 9.61
N VAL A 153 12.09 -0.93 10.05
CA VAL A 153 12.73 0.38 10.17
C VAL A 153 13.37 0.47 11.56
N ASN A 154 14.69 0.64 11.60
CA ASN A 154 15.44 0.83 12.85
C ASN A 154 16.06 2.23 12.94
N GLU A 155 16.26 2.89 11.80
CA GLU A 155 16.81 4.24 11.68
C GLU A 155 15.92 5.06 10.74
N PRO A 156 15.96 6.41 10.81
CA PRO A 156 15.22 7.27 9.89
C PRO A 156 15.53 6.92 8.44
N VAL A 157 14.50 6.58 7.67
CA VAL A 157 14.63 6.10 6.29
C VAL A 157 13.83 6.96 5.34
N VAL A 158 14.40 7.26 4.17
CA VAL A 158 13.68 7.95 3.11
C VAL A 158 12.50 7.08 2.68
N LEU A 159 11.30 7.68 2.64
CA LEU A 159 10.06 7.02 2.25
C LEU A 159 9.63 7.52 0.87
N PRO A 160 9.84 6.72 -0.20
CA PRO A 160 9.36 7.06 -1.53
C PRO A 160 7.82 7.12 -1.59
N PRO A 161 7.25 7.92 -2.52
CA PRO A 161 5.82 7.88 -2.82
C PRO A 161 5.37 6.47 -3.18
N ARG A 162 4.13 6.13 -2.83
CA ARG A 162 3.47 4.84 -3.13
C ARG A 162 4.17 3.61 -2.56
N LYS A 163 5.07 3.80 -1.59
CA LYS A 163 5.69 2.71 -0.85
C LYS A 163 4.84 2.42 0.39
N SER A 164 4.40 1.17 0.53
CA SER A 164 3.58 0.72 1.64
C SER A 164 4.39 0.58 2.93
N VAL A 165 3.89 1.18 3.99
CA VAL A 165 4.40 1.10 5.35
C VAL A 165 3.34 0.47 6.24
N ARG A 166 3.74 -0.47 7.08
CA ARG A 166 2.87 -1.17 8.03
C ARG A 166 3.23 -0.81 9.47
N ILE A 167 2.20 -0.47 10.23
CA ILE A 167 2.24 -0.19 11.67
C ILE A 167 1.08 -0.96 12.30
N GLY A 168 1.38 -1.97 13.12
CA GLY A 168 0.34 -2.87 13.67
C GLY A 168 -0.49 -3.53 12.56
N ALA A 169 -1.82 -3.38 12.64
CA ALA A 169 -2.80 -3.80 11.65
C ALA A 169 -3.06 -2.75 10.55
N THR A 170 -2.43 -1.58 10.60
CA THR A 170 -2.64 -0.49 9.64
C THR A 170 -1.54 -0.46 8.59
N MET A 171 -1.91 -0.26 7.32
CA MET A 171 -0.97 -0.01 6.23
C MET A 171 -1.27 1.33 5.57
N PHE A 172 -0.23 2.12 5.31
CA PHE A 172 -0.34 3.44 4.69
C PHE A 172 0.74 3.66 3.63
N GLU A 173 0.51 4.64 2.76
CA GLU A 173 1.49 5.09 1.77
C GLU A 173 1.38 6.61 1.56
N LEU A 174 2.43 7.19 0.96
CA LEU A 174 2.43 8.61 0.58
C LEU A 174 1.95 8.75 -0.88
N ARG A 175 1.05 9.70 -1.14
CA ARG A 175 0.50 10.00 -2.48
C ARG A 175 0.62 11.47 -2.83
#